data_AF-A0A517RN66-F1
#
_entry.id   AF-A0A517RN66-F1
#
_cell.length_a   1.000
_cell.length_b   1.000
_cell.length_c   1.000
_cell.angle_alpha   90.00
_cell.angle_beta   90.00
_cell.angle_gamma   90.00
#
_symmetry.space_group_name_H-M   'P 1'
#
loop_
_entity.id
_entity.type
_entity.pdbx_description
1 polymer ?
#
loop_
_entity_poly.entity_id
_entity_poly.type
_entity_poly.pdbx_seq_one_letter_code
_entity_poly.pdbx_strand_id
1 'polypeptide(L)'
;MWLIQNAPECDILATPFGLLYAKVNADAYTAGKEVWIDQLENNPENLSVLENAAKYFMLSDPDLANEALIKAQSLDQENPKWSAALGELYSLNTNTKTVKDKHSEAIKALEELENAYNHSTGLDQAALLEQLAKAALIAENTEKAKTYAELMLSQSDSEWNCENHIHHGNITLGKLALATGDVETAKQRLLKAAESSGSPNLNSFGPDMNLAKELLQKGEKDAVLKYLALCSQFWGSGKDRLDQWTKSIDREEMPSDWG
;
A
#
# COMPACT_ATOMS: atom_id res chain seq x y z
N MET A 1 -17.33 -20.41 9.54
CA MET A 1 -18.69 -20.22 10.09
C MET A 1 -18.76 -20.47 11.59
N TRP A 2 -18.55 -21.71 12.05
CA TRP A 2 -18.69 -22.03 13.49
C TRP A 2 -17.84 -21.13 14.41
N LEU A 3 -16.59 -20.86 14.03
CA LEU A 3 -15.70 -19.98 14.80
C LEU A 3 -16.23 -18.55 14.91
N ILE A 4 -16.74 -17.96 13.82
CA ILE A 4 -17.33 -16.61 13.85
C ILE A 4 -18.53 -16.58 14.80
N GLN A 5 -19.36 -17.63 14.80
CA GLN A 5 -20.54 -17.66 15.65
C GLN A 5 -20.24 -17.92 17.14
N ASN A 6 -19.26 -18.77 17.45
CA ASN A 6 -19.06 -19.28 18.81
C ASN A 6 -17.80 -18.73 19.50
N ALA A 7 -16.85 -18.19 18.73
CA ALA A 7 -15.59 -17.63 19.22
C ALA A 7 -15.15 -16.45 18.33
N PRO A 8 -15.97 -15.39 18.20
CA PRO A 8 -15.72 -14.27 17.29
C PRO A 8 -14.44 -13.49 17.63
N GLU A 9 -13.96 -13.58 18.86
CA GLU A 9 -12.71 -12.93 19.31
C GLU A 9 -11.45 -13.68 18.89
N CYS A 10 -11.56 -14.90 18.33
CA CYS A 10 -10.41 -15.74 18.03
C CYS A 10 -9.50 -15.10 16.98
N ASP A 11 -8.23 -14.85 17.33
CA ASP A 11 -7.24 -14.18 16.47
C ASP A 11 -7.07 -14.78 15.08
N ILE A 12 -7.32 -16.10 14.92
CA ILE A 12 -7.22 -16.75 13.60
C ILE A 12 -8.20 -16.15 12.59
N LEU A 13 -9.33 -15.62 13.06
CA LEU A 13 -10.35 -14.95 12.25
C LEU A 13 -9.88 -13.63 11.66
N ALA A 14 -8.82 -13.04 12.24
CA ALA A 14 -8.13 -11.86 11.76
C ALA A 14 -6.97 -12.18 10.79
N THR A 15 -6.76 -13.45 10.41
CA THR A 15 -5.67 -13.88 9.53
C THR A 15 -6.20 -14.42 8.20
N PRO A 16 -5.38 -14.49 7.12
CA PRO A 16 -5.80 -15.07 5.85
C PRO A 16 -6.38 -16.49 5.93
N PHE A 17 -6.10 -17.25 7.00
CA PHE A 17 -6.65 -18.59 7.21
C PHE A 17 -8.10 -18.60 7.75
N GLY A 18 -8.51 -17.52 8.42
CA GLY A 18 -9.87 -17.35 8.94
C GLY A 18 -10.78 -16.52 8.03
N LEU A 19 -10.21 -15.81 7.05
CA LEU A 19 -10.94 -14.94 6.13
C LEU A 19 -11.59 -15.74 4.99
N LEU A 20 -12.80 -15.33 4.64
CA LEU A 20 -13.48 -15.76 3.42
C LEU A 20 -13.47 -14.59 2.44
N TYR A 21 -13.21 -14.86 1.17
CA TYR A 21 -13.14 -13.81 0.14
C TYR A 21 -14.26 -14.01 -0.87
N ALA A 22 -15.06 -12.97 -1.11
CA ALA A 22 -16.17 -13.02 -2.07
C ALA A 22 -15.74 -13.44 -3.47
N LYS A 23 -14.54 -13.03 -3.90
CA LYS A 23 -13.94 -13.41 -5.19
C LYS A 23 -13.59 -14.90 -5.31
N VAL A 24 -13.40 -15.59 -4.18
CA VAL A 24 -13.06 -17.02 -4.15
C VAL A 24 -14.30 -17.87 -3.95
N ASN A 25 -15.18 -17.47 -3.02
CA ASN A 25 -16.44 -18.16 -2.75
C ASN A 25 -17.48 -17.16 -2.22
N ALA A 26 -18.33 -16.68 -3.12
CA ALA A 26 -19.34 -15.66 -2.81
C ALA A 26 -20.38 -16.16 -1.78
N ASP A 27 -20.88 -17.38 -1.91
CA ASP A 27 -21.90 -17.92 -1.00
C ASP A 27 -21.38 -18.07 0.42
N ALA A 28 -20.17 -18.62 0.58
CA ALA A 28 -19.52 -18.74 1.88
C ALA A 28 -19.24 -17.36 2.49
N TYR A 29 -18.84 -16.40 1.65
CA TYR A 29 -18.61 -15.03 2.09
C TYR A 29 -19.89 -14.37 2.60
N THR A 30 -20.98 -14.46 1.84
CA THR A 30 -22.28 -13.87 2.21
C THR A 30 -22.81 -14.47 3.50
N ALA A 31 -22.76 -15.79 3.66
CA ALA A 31 -23.15 -16.42 4.91
C ALA A 31 -22.27 -15.97 6.10
N GLY A 32 -20.97 -15.76 5.89
CA GLY A 32 -20.07 -15.30 6.95
C GLY A 32 -20.30 -13.83 7.30
N LYS A 33 -20.66 -13.01 6.32
CA LYS A 33 -21.03 -11.61 6.50
C LYS A 33 -22.26 -11.48 7.40
N GLU A 34 -23.30 -12.27 7.16
CA GLU A 34 -24.51 -12.27 8.00
C GLU A 34 -24.14 -12.57 9.47
N VAL A 35 -23.33 -13.60 9.72
CA VAL A 35 -22.90 -13.94 11.09
C VAL A 35 -22.05 -12.82 11.70
N TRP A 36 -21.18 -12.15 10.95
CA TRP A 36 -20.42 -11.02 11.48
C TRP A 36 -21.28 -9.80 11.82
N ILE A 37 -22.29 -9.51 11.00
CA ILE A 37 -23.27 -8.45 11.29
C ILE A 37 -23.99 -8.77 12.61
N ASP A 38 -24.46 -10.00 12.78
CA ASP A 38 -25.07 -10.45 14.04
C ASP A 38 -24.10 -10.28 15.23
N GLN A 39 -22.80 -10.57 15.06
CA GLN A 39 -21.81 -10.41 16.12
C GLN A 39 -21.57 -8.94 16.48
N LEU A 40 -21.57 -8.04 15.50
CA LEU A 40 -21.42 -6.59 15.72
C LEU A 40 -22.64 -6.00 16.43
N GLU A 41 -23.84 -6.48 16.12
CA GLU A 41 -25.07 -6.05 16.81
C GLU A 41 -25.10 -6.53 18.27
N ASN A 42 -24.68 -7.78 18.52
CA ASN A 42 -24.72 -8.38 19.85
C ASN A 42 -23.52 -7.97 20.75
N ASN A 43 -22.40 -7.56 20.16
CA ASN A 43 -21.17 -7.20 20.88
C ASN A 43 -20.58 -5.86 20.39
N PRO A 44 -21.34 -4.76 20.39
CA PRO A 44 -21.00 -3.53 19.66
C PRO A 44 -19.78 -2.76 20.20
N GLU A 45 -19.30 -3.11 21.39
CA GLU A 45 -18.14 -2.46 22.03
C GLU A 45 -16.95 -3.41 22.23
N ASN A 46 -17.04 -4.62 21.69
CA ASN A 46 -15.97 -5.59 21.79
C ASN A 46 -14.90 -5.33 20.72
N LEU A 47 -13.74 -4.83 21.15
CA LEU A 47 -12.65 -4.44 20.24
C LEU A 47 -12.15 -5.60 19.36
N SER A 48 -12.07 -6.83 19.89
CA SER A 48 -11.63 -7.98 19.11
C SER A 48 -12.66 -8.38 18.04
N VAL A 49 -13.96 -8.30 18.36
CA VAL A 49 -15.03 -8.52 17.38
C VAL A 49 -15.01 -7.46 16.29
N LEU A 50 -14.85 -6.19 16.67
CA LEU A 50 -14.74 -5.07 15.72
C LEU A 50 -13.54 -5.24 14.79
N GLU A 51 -12.37 -5.61 15.33
CA GLU A 51 -11.15 -5.85 14.54
C GLU A 51 -11.33 -7.01 13.54
N ASN A 52 -11.83 -8.14 14.02
CA ASN A 52 -11.96 -9.35 13.19
C ASN A 52 -13.02 -9.14 12.10
N ALA A 53 -14.14 -8.49 12.43
CA ALA A 53 -15.17 -8.13 11.46
C ALA A 53 -14.62 -7.13 10.41
N ALA A 54 -13.89 -6.10 10.84
CA ALA A 54 -13.28 -5.13 9.93
C ALA A 54 -12.35 -5.81 8.91
N LYS A 55 -11.49 -6.72 9.37
CA LYS A 55 -10.59 -7.50 8.47
C LYS A 55 -11.36 -8.39 7.50
N TYR A 56 -12.48 -8.96 7.93
CA TYR A 56 -13.38 -9.73 7.07
C TYR A 56 -14.02 -8.89 5.96
N PHE A 57 -14.42 -7.66 6.28
CA PHE A 57 -15.07 -6.75 5.36
C PHE A 57 -14.11 -5.97 4.46
N MET A 58 -12.86 -5.76 4.89
CA MET A 58 -11.84 -4.89 4.28
C MET A 58 -11.85 -4.84 2.74
N LEU A 59 -11.86 -6.01 2.07
CA LEU A 59 -11.73 -6.07 0.61
C LEU A 59 -13.07 -6.16 -0.16
N SER A 60 -14.15 -6.56 0.50
CA SER A 60 -15.41 -6.91 -0.16
C SER A 60 -16.58 -6.01 0.24
N ASP A 61 -16.55 -5.44 1.45
CA ASP A 61 -17.55 -4.55 2.01
C ASP A 61 -16.88 -3.39 2.78
N PRO A 62 -16.15 -2.50 2.08
CA PRO A 62 -15.32 -1.46 2.72
C PRO A 62 -16.13 -0.51 3.63
N ASP A 63 -17.42 -0.29 3.36
CA ASP A 63 -18.28 0.55 4.21
C ASP A 63 -18.50 -0.09 5.59
N LEU A 64 -18.73 -1.41 5.65
CA LEU A 64 -18.87 -2.14 6.93
C LEU A 64 -17.53 -2.21 7.69
N ALA A 65 -16.42 -2.37 6.96
CA ALA A 65 -15.10 -2.30 7.57
C ALA A 65 -14.86 -0.92 8.21
N ASN A 66 -15.22 0.14 7.50
CA ASN A 66 -15.10 1.51 7.97
C ASN A 66 -15.92 1.77 9.23
N GLU A 67 -17.18 1.34 9.27
CA GLU A 67 -18.05 1.48 10.44
C GLU A 67 -17.48 0.78 11.68
N ALA A 68 -17.00 -0.46 11.53
CA ALA A 68 -16.40 -1.22 12.62
C ALA A 68 -15.10 -0.57 13.13
N LEU A 69 -14.25 -0.08 12.22
CA LEU A 69 -12.99 0.57 12.59
C LEU A 69 -13.19 1.93 13.26
N ILE A 70 -14.13 2.76 12.79
CA ILE A 70 -14.48 4.03 13.44
C ILE A 70 -15.01 3.77 14.86
N LYS A 71 -15.86 2.75 15.02
CA LYS A 71 -16.36 2.35 16.35
C LYS A 71 -15.20 1.91 17.25
N ALA A 72 -14.28 1.07 16.75
CA ALA A 72 -13.12 0.63 17.52
C ALA A 72 -12.20 1.79 17.93
N GLN A 73 -11.87 2.69 16.99
CA GLN A 73 -11.08 3.89 17.25
C GLN A 73 -11.73 4.79 18.30
N SER A 74 -13.06 4.94 18.27
CA SER A 74 -13.78 5.76 19.27
C SER A 74 -13.67 5.22 20.70
N LEU A 75 -13.54 3.88 20.84
CA LEU A 75 -13.44 3.17 22.11
C LEU A 75 -12.00 3.08 22.63
N ASP A 76 -11.01 3.19 21.75
CA ASP A 76 -9.59 2.98 22.04
C ASP A 76 -8.71 3.96 21.24
N GLN A 77 -8.87 5.25 21.55
CA GLN A 77 -8.39 6.39 20.73
C GLN A 77 -6.87 6.50 20.60
N GLU A 78 -6.12 6.05 21.62
CA GLU A 78 -4.65 6.15 21.63
C GLU A 78 -3.97 4.99 20.91
N ASN A 79 -4.72 3.95 20.52
CA ASN A 79 -4.16 2.77 19.88
C ASN A 79 -3.95 3.01 18.38
N PRO A 80 -2.69 3.06 17.89
CA PRO A 80 -2.39 3.41 16.50
C PRO A 80 -2.96 2.39 15.50
N LYS A 81 -3.29 1.16 15.92
CA LYS A 81 -3.74 0.09 15.02
C LYS A 81 -5.03 0.44 14.29
N TRP A 82 -5.93 1.18 14.93
CA TRP A 82 -7.22 1.53 14.33
C TRP A 82 -7.05 2.56 13.21
N SER A 83 -6.28 3.60 13.48
CA SER A 83 -5.95 4.62 12.48
C SER A 83 -5.10 4.02 11.35
N ALA A 84 -4.19 3.09 11.65
CA ALA A 84 -3.44 2.37 10.61
C ALA A 84 -4.37 1.56 9.68
N ALA A 85 -5.34 0.82 10.25
CA ALA A 85 -6.29 0.04 9.49
C ALA A 85 -7.27 0.90 8.66
N LEU A 86 -7.71 2.05 9.19
CA LEU A 86 -8.50 3.04 8.42
C LEU A 86 -7.67 3.62 7.27
N GLY A 87 -6.41 3.96 7.54
CA GLY A 87 -5.45 4.41 6.54
C GLY A 87 -5.28 3.42 5.39
N GLU A 88 -5.13 2.14 5.71
CA GLU A 88 -5.07 1.05 4.72
C GLU A 88 -6.38 0.95 3.93
N LEU A 89 -7.53 0.93 4.61
CA LEU A 89 -8.85 0.83 3.97
C LEU A 89 -9.07 1.95 2.95
N TYR A 90 -8.83 3.20 3.33
CA TYR A 90 -8.96 4.35 2.44
C TYR A 90 -7.95 4.31 1.30
N SER A 91 -6.72 3.85 1.56
CA SER A 91 -5.71 3.63 0.50
C SER A 91 -6.17 2.58 -0.52
N LEU A 92 -6.75 1.47 -0.07
CA LEU A 92 -7.28 0.42 -0.95
C LEU A 92 -8.46 0.92 -1.81
N ASN A 93 -9.32 1.77 -1.25
CA ASN A 93 -10.44 2.37 -1.97
C ASN A 93 -9.98 3.24 -3.15
N THR A 94 -8.77 3.81 -3.12
CA THR A 94 -8.24 4.57 -4.27
C THR A 94 -8.11 3.73 -5.54
N ASN A 95 -8.07 2.40 -5.46
CA ASN A 95 -7.96 1.55 -6.65
C ASN A 95 -9.28 1.36 -7.39
N THR A 96 -10.41 1.49 -6.71
CA THR A 96 -11.75 1.15 -7.25
C THR A 96 -12.60 2.37 -7.59
N LYS A 97 -12.12 3.58 -7.28
CA LYS A 97 -12.88 4.83 -7.34
C LYS A 97 -12.48 5.75 -8.51
N THR A 98 -13.33 6.75 -8.81
CA THR A 98 -13.05 7.77 -9.83
C THR A 98 -11.91 8.70 -9.38
N VAL A 99 -11.24 9.43 -10.28
CA VAL A 99 -10.10 10.31 -9.93
C VAL A 99 -10.41 11.27 -8.77
N LYS A 100 -11.56 11.94 -8.80
CA LYS A 100 -12.00 12.84 -7.72
C LYS A 100 -12.14 12.11 -6.39
N ASP A 101 -12.73 10.92 -6.43
CA ASP A 101 -12.94 10.10 -5.25
C ASP A 101 -11.62 9.53 -4.72
N LYS A 102 -10.66 9.19 -5.59
CA LYS A 102 -9.31 8.76 -5.20
C LYS A 102 -8.59 9.83 -4.37
N HIS A 103 -8.66 11.08 -4.82
CA HIS A 103 -8.06 12.20 -4.09
C HIS A 103 -8.69 12.37 -2.71
N SER A 104 -10.03 12.29 -2.62
CA SER A 104 -10.73 12.38 -1.33
C SER A 104 -10.38 11.22 -0.39
N GLU A 105 -10.28 9.99 -0.90
CA GLU A 105 -9.89 8.83 -0.09
C GLU A 105 -8.43 8.93 0.35
N ALA A 106 -7.54 9.44 -0.51
CA ALA A 106 -6.13 9.64 -0.16
C ALA A 106 -5.93 10.70 0.94
N ILE A 107 -6.77 11.75 0.99
CA ILE A 107 -6.75 12.71 2.09
C ILE A 107 -7.10 12.03 3.41
N LYS A 108 -8.20 11.25 3.44
CA LYS A 108 -8.58 10.50 4.65
C LYS A 108 -7.50 9.48 5.06
N ALA A 109 -6.93 8.78 4.07
CA ALA A 109 -5.85 7.84 4.31
C ALA A 109 -4.65 8.53 4.96
N LEU A 110 -4.25 9.69 4.43
CA LEU A 110 -3.13 10.46 4.96
C LEU A 110 -3.39 10.91 6.41
N GLU A 111 -4.59 11.42 6.71
CA GLU A 111 -4.96 11.86 8.06
C GLU A 111 -4.88 10.72 9.08
N GLU A 112 -5.45 9.56 8.75
CA GLU A 112 -5.45 8.40 9.65
C GLU A 112 -4.06 7.77 9.80
N LEU A 113 -3.28 7.71 8.72
CA LEU A 113 -1.90 7.24 8.78
C LEU A 113 -1.01 8.19 9.60
N GLU A 114 -1.22 9.51 9.54
CA GLU A 114 -0.51 10.47 10.37
C GLU A 114 -0.88 10.30 11.85
N ASN A 115 -2.16 10.06 12.14
CA ASN A 115 -2.62 9.74 13.47
C ASN A 115 -1.94 8.45 13.99
N ALA A 116 -1.91 7.39 13.18
CA ALA A 116 -1.20 6.16 13.52
C ALA A 116 0.30 6.39 13.76
N TYR A 117 0.95 7.17 12.89
CA TYR A 117 2.37 7.47 12.96
C TYR A 117 2.75 8.22 14.23
N ASN A 118 1.93 9.18 14.65
CA ASN A 118 2.15 9.98 15.86
C ASN A 118 1.98 9.18 17.16
N HIS A 119 1.17 8.12 17.14
CA HIS A 119 0.97 7.21 18.27
C HIS A 119 1.82 5.93 18.20
N SER A 120 2.61 5.76 17.14
CA SER A 120 3.53 4.63 16.95
C SER A 120 4.97 5.01 17.30
N THR A 121 5.81 4.00 17.54
CA THR A 121 7.25 4.20 17.76
C THR A 121 8.08 3.12 17.08
N GLY A 122 9.37 3.37 16.87
CA GLY A 122 10.31 2.38 16.36
C GLY A 122 9.88 1.80 15.02
N LEU A 123 9.86 0.45 14.94
CA LEU A 123 9.57 -0.27 13.69
C LEU A 123 8.16 -0.03 13.17
N ASP A 124 7.17 0.12 14.04
CA ASP A 124 5.78 0.33 13.63
C ASP A 124 5.61 1.73 12.99
N GLN A 125 6.30 2.73 13.56
CA GLN A 125 6.33 4.07 12.97
C GLN A 125 7.04 4.08 11.61
N ALA A 126 8.18 3.40 11.50
CA ALA A 126 8.94 3.28 10.26
C ALA A 126 8.17 2.53 9.15
N ALA A 127 7.34 1.54 9.51
CA ALA A 127 6.51 0.78 8.58
C ALA A 127 5.42 1.61 7.89
N LEU A 128 4.99 2.73 8.49
CA LEU A 128 3.94 3.60 7.95
C LEU A 128 4.45 4.59 6.89
N LEU A 129 5.76 4.87 6.84
CA LEU A 129 6.33 5.93 6.00
C LEU A 129 6.04 5.75 4.50
N GLU A 130 6.05 4.50 4.02
CA GLU A 130 5.75 4.20 2.62
C GLU A 130 4.29 4.56 2.29
N GLN A 131 3.34 4.14 3.15
CA GLN A 131 1.93 4.41 2.96
C GLN A 131 1.63 5.91 3.07
N LEU A 132 2.25 6.60 4.04
CA LEU A 132 2.18 8.05 4.20
C LEU A 132 2.65 8.79 2.95
N ALA A 133 3.81 8.43 2.40
CA ALA A 133 4.35 9.04 1.19
C ALA A 133 3.42 8.82 -0.03
N LYS A 134 2.89 7.61 -0.18
CA LYS A 134 1.94 7.26 -1.26
C LYS A 134 0.62 8.01 -1.12
N ALA A 135 0.02 8.03 0.07
CA ALA A 135 -1.21 8.76 0.34
C ALA A 135 -1.03 10.26 0.11
N ALA A 136 0.09 10.84 0.56
CA ALA A 136 0.41 12.24 0.33
C ALA A 136 0.59 12.58 -1.16
N LEU A 137 1.19 11.69 -1.97
CA LEU A 137 1.27 11.88 -3.42
C LEU A 137 -0.10 11.92 -4.09
N ILE A 138 -0.99 10.97 -3.76
CA ILE A 138 -2.35 10.89 -4.35
C ILE A 138 -3.24 12.04 -3.85
N ALA A 139 -3.03 12.48 -2.61
CA ALA A 139 -3.66 13.66 -2.02
C ALA A 139 -3.04 14.98 -2.53
N GLU A 140 -2.09 14.94 -3.46
CA GLU A 140 -1.39 16.10 -4.04
C GLU A 140 -0.68 16.99 -2.99
N ASN A 141 -0.37 16.43 -1.81
CA ASN A 141 0.38 17.10 -0.76
C ASN A 141 1.89 16.86 -0.94
N THR A 142 2.49 17.64 -1.84
CA THR A 142 3.89 17.48 -2.26
C THR A 142 4.89 17.67 -1.12
N GLU A 143 4.63 18.61 -0.21
CA GLU A 143 5.44 18.86 0.99
C GLU A 143 5.54 17.61 1.86
N LYS A 144 4.39 17.04 2.26
CA LYS A 144 4.36 15.83 3.09
C LYS A 144 4.95 14.62 2.37
N ALA A 145 4.62 14.43 1.09
CA ALA A 145 5.18 13.34 0.29
C ALA A 145 6.71 13.40 0.25
N LYS A 146 7.28 14.60 0.11
CA LYS A 146 8.72 14.82 0.16
C LYS A 146 9.28 14.50 1.55
N THR A 147 8.67 15.02 2.61
CA THR A 147 9.12 14.77 3.99
C THR A 147 9.20 13.29 4.31
N TYR A 148 8.15 12.51 4.03
CA TYR A 148 8.15 11.07 4.31
C TYR A 148 9.14 10.30 3.45
N ALA A 149 9.35 10.73 2.20
CA ALA A 149 10.36 10.13 1.35
C ALA A 149 11.79 10.42 1.81
N GLU A 150 12.07 11.63 2.29
CA GLU A 150 13.36 11.97 2.89
C GLU A 150 13.60 11.23 4.20
N LEU A 151 12.56 11.06 5.03
CA LEU A 151 12.62 10.25 6.25
C LEU A 151 13.00 8.79 5.94
N MET A 152 12.34 8.16 4.96
CA MET A 152 12.69 6.80 4.50
C MET A 152 14.17 6.69 4.11
N LEU A 153 14.70 7.65 3.35
CA LEU A 153 16.10 7.62 2.96
C LEU A 153 17.07 7.85 4.12
N SER A 154 16.68 8.69 5.11
CA SER A 154 17.52 9.01 6.27
C SER A 154 17.63 7.89 7.32
N GLN A 155 16.63 7.01 7.38
CA GLN A 155 16.54 5.93 8.37
C GLN A 155 17.15 4.60 7.87
N SER A 156 17.67 4.57 6.64
CA SER A 156 18.07 3.34 5.93
C SER A 156 19.34 2.64 6.44
N ASP A 157 20.11 3.24 7.35
CA ASP A 157 21.42 2.71 7.77
C ASP A 157 21.35 1.57 8.82
N SER A 158 20.18 1.23 9.40
CA SER A 158 20.10 0.18 10.43
C SER A 158 18.77 -0.58 10.56
N GLU A 159 17.88 -0.49 9.57
CA GLU A 159 16.51 -1.02 9.69
C GLU A 159 16.26 -2.31 8.93
N TRP A 160 15.35 -3.15 9.45
CA TRP A 160 14.89 -4.39 8.79
C TRP A 160 14.31 -4.14 7.39
N ASN A 161 13.87 -2.91 7.12
CA ASN A 161 13.13 -2.49 5.93
C ASN A 161 13.90 -1.54 5.02
N CYS A 162 15.21 -1.37 5.24
CA CYS A 162 16.04 -0.35 4.58
C CYS A 162 15.90 -0.37 3.05
N GLU A 163 15.85 -1.55 2.43
CA GLU A 163 15.80 -1.67 0.98
C GLU A 163 14.46 -1.24 0.39
N ASN A 164 13.35 -1.46 1.11
CA ASN A 164 12.05 -0.92 0.72
C ASN A 164 12.03 0.60 0.87
N HIS A 165 12.62 1.14 1.93
CA HIS A 165 12.70 2.59 2.14
C HIS A 165 13.58 3.29 1.11
N ILE A 166 14.74 2.71 0.76
CA ILE A 166 15.62 3.22 -0.32
C ILE A 166 14.84 3.23 -1.63
N HIS A 167 14.16 2.12 -1.94
CA HIS A 167 13.38 2.01 -3.15
C HIS A 167 12.24 3.03 -3.21
N HIS A 168 11.29 2.97 -2.28
CA HIS A 168 10.09 3.79 -2.30
C HIS A 168 10.36 5.28 -2.02
N GLY A 169 11.35 5.61 -1.19
CA GLY A 169 11.79 7.00 -1.00
C GLY A 169 12.31 7.63 -2.28
N ASN A 170 13.16 6.92 -3.03
CA ASN A 170 13.63 7.41 -4.32
C ASN A 170 12.50 7.47 -5.36
N ILE A 171 11.59 6.50 -5.41
CA ILE A 171 10.44 6.54 -6.33
C ILE A 171 9.57 7.77 -6.04
N THR A 172 9.23 8.06 -4.78
CA THR A 172 8.42 9.23 -4.42
C THR A 172 9.12 10.54 -4.80
N LEU A 173 10.40 10.70 -4.45
CA LEU A 173 11.17 11.89 -4.82
C LEU A 173 11.31 12.04 -6.34
N GLY A 174 11.43 10.93 -7.07
CA GLY A 174 11.49 10.93 -8.53
C GLY A 174 10.16 11.36 -9.17
N LYS A 175 9.02 10.91 -8.64
CA LYS A 175 7.69 11.36 -9.08
C LYS A 175 7.48 12.85 -8.83
N LEU A 176 7.89 13.35 -7.65
CA LEU A 176 7.82 14.77 -7.33
C LEU A 176 8.69 15.63 -8.28
N ALA A 177 9.92 15.18 -8.57
CA ALA A 177 10.78 15.85 -9.54
C ALA A 177 10.17 15.84 -10.95
N LEU A 178 9.58 14.72 -11.37
CA LEU A 178 8.94 14.61 -12.67
C LEU A 178 7.73 15.54 -12.82
N ALA A 179 6.94 15.69 -11.75
CA ALA A 179 5.77 16.57 -11.71
C ALA A 179 6.13 18.05 -11.87
N THR A 180 7.33 18.47 -11.43
CA THR A 180 7.83 19.84 -11.63
C THR A 180 8.61 20.03 -12.93
N GLY A 181 8.72 18.98 -13.76
CA GLY A 181 9.44 19.01 -15.03
C GLY A 181 10.94 18.74 -14.91
N ASP A 182 11.45 18.40 -13.72
CA ASP A 182 12.84 17.99 -13.51
C ASP A 182 13.04 16.51 -13.88
N VAL A 183 13.05 16.26 -15.19
CA VAL A 183 13.20 14.93 -15.78
C VAL A 183 14.55 14.30 -15.42
N GLU A 184 15.61 15.10 -15.32
CA GLU A 184 16.94 14.59 -15.03
C GLU A 184 17.04 14.06 -13.60
N THR A 185 16.53 14.81 -12.61
CA THR A 185 16.44 14.31 -11.23
C THR A 185 15.53 13.09 -11.14
N ALA A 186 14.41 13.06 -11.86
CA ALA A 186 13.51 11.90 -11.87
C ALA A 186 14.21 10.63 -12.35
N LYS A 187 15.03 10.70 -13.41
CA LYS A 187 15.85 9.57 -13.88
C LYS A 187 16.87 9.12 -12.85
N GLN A 188 17.60 10.07 -12.26
CA GLN A 188 18.61 9.75 -11.24
C GLN A 188 17.97 9.05 -10.04
N ARG A 189 16.80 9.52 -9.61
CA ARG A 189 16.02 8.91 -8.54
C ARG A 189 15.53 7.51 -8.91
N LEU A 190 15.01 7.31 -10.13
CA LEU A 190 14.62 5.98 -10.61
C LEU A 190 15.78 4.98 -10.51
N LEU A 191 16.97 5.37 -10.97
CA LEU A 191 18.13 4.49 -10.93
C LEU A 191 18.58 4.18 -9.49
N LYS A 192 18.58 5.19 -8.61
CA LYS A 192 18.86 4.99 -7.18
C LYS A 192 17.87 4.05 -6.50
N ALA A 193 16.60 4.04 -6.92
CA ALA A 193 15.61 3.11 -6.38
C ALA A 193 15.97 1.64 -6.67
N ALA A 194 16.65 1.37 -7.80
CA ALA A 194 17.10 0.02 -8.18
C ALA A 194 18.53 -0.32 -7.76
N GLU A 195 19.24 0.59 -7.07
CA GLU A 195 20.51 0.26 -6.41
C GLU A 195 20.30 -0.55 -5.11
N SER A 196 19.06 -0.66 -4.64
CA SER A 196 18.71 -1.55 -3.51
C SER A 196 19.02 -3.01 -3.83
N SER A 197 19.46 -3.78 -2.83
CA SER A 197 19.77 -5.21 -2.99
C SER A 197 18.52 -6.11 -3.14
N GLY A 198 17.36 -5.50 -3.33
CA GLY A 198 16.04 -6.14 -3.24
C GLY A 198 15.58 -6.31 -1.80
N SER A 199 14.36 -6.82 -1.63
CA SER A 199 13.77 -7.12 -0.33
C SER A 199 12.81 -8.29 -0.47
N PRO A 200 12.38 -8.98 0.61
CA PRO A 200 11.34 -10.01 0.48
C PRO A 200 10.08 -9.52 -0.27
N ASN A 201 9.71 -8.25 -0.08
CA ASN A 201 8.57 -7.64 -0.78
C ASN A 201 8.89 -7.40 -2.27
N LEU A 202 10.02 -6.73 -2.57
CA LEU A 202 10.43 -6.40 -3.95
C LEU A 202 10.75 -7.66 -4.77
N ASN A 203 11.26 -8.71 -4.13
CA ASN A 203 11.59 -9.98 -4.78
C ASN A 203 10.33 -10.79 -5.08
N SER A 204 9.26 -10.61 -4.30
CA SER A 204 7.98 -11.30 -4.46
C SER A 204 7.04 -10.56 -5.43
N PHE A 205 6.62 -9.35 -5.04
CA PHE A 205 5.62 -8.55 -5.77
C PHE A 205 6.24 -7.76 -6.94
N GLY A 206 7.50 -7.37 -6.81
CA GLY A 206 8.22 -6.58 -7.79
C GLY A 206 8.48 -5.13 -7.33
N PRO A 207 9.39 -4.42 -8.00
CA PRO A 207 9.63 -3.00 -7.77
C PRO A 207 8.51 -2.13 -8.35
N ASP A 208 8.37 -0.89 -7.82
CA ASP A 208 7.40 0.08 -8.35
C ASP A 208 7.81 0.51 -9.77
N MET A 209 6.90 0.33 -10.72
CA MET A 209 7.12 0.65 -12.14
C MET A 209 6.50 1.97 -12.59
N ASN A 210 5.76 2.67 -11.73
CA ASN A 210 4.99 3.85 -12.12
C ASN A 210 5.91 4.99 -12.59
N LEU A 211 6.99 5.26 -11.87
CA LEU A 211 7.95 6.29 -12.28
C LEU A 211 8.64 5.91 -13.60
N ALA A 212 8.99 4.63 -13.78
CA ALA A 212 9.56 4.14 -15.03
C ALA A 212 8.59 4.32 -16.21
N LYS A 213 7.31 4.00 -16.01
CA LYS A 213 6.25 4.21 -17.00
C LYS A 213 6.09 5.68 -17.37
N GLU A 214 6.04 6.58 -16.39
CA GLU A 214 5.89 8.02 -16.62
C GLU A 214 7.12 8.62 -17.34
N LEU A 215 8.33 8.15 -17.00
CA LEU A 215 9.56 8.54 -17.70
C LEU A 215 9.58 8.04 -19.15
N LEU A 216 9.13 6.80 -19.40
CA LEU A 216 9.01 6.26 -20.76
C LEU A 216 8.02 7.07 -21.60
N GLN A 217 6.89 7.49 -21.02
CA GLN A 217 5.92 8.36 -21.69
C GLN A 217 6.50 9.72 -22.09
N LYS A 218 7.56 10.19 -21.41
CA LYS A 218 8.32 11.39 -21.78
C LYS A 218 9.47 11.12 -22.75
N GLY A 219 9.66 9.87 -23.18
CA GLY A 219 10.72 9.48 -24.12
C GLY A 219 12.04 9.08 -23.47
N GLU A 220 12.11 8.98 -22.14
CA GLU A 220 13.35 8.67 -21.40
C GLU A 220 13.67 7.16 -21.37
N LYS A 221 13.74 6.56 -22.55
CA LYS A 221 13.92 5.12 -22.77
C LYS A 221 15.16 4.55 -22.08
N ASP A 222 16.31 5.20 -22.21
CA ASP A 222 17.58 4.65 -21.73
C ASP A 222 17.60 4.47 -20.21
N ALA A 223 17.05 5.42 -19.46
CA ALA A 223 16.95 5.33 -18.01
C ALA A 223 15.99 4.21 -17.57
N VAL A 224 14.88 4.04 -18.30
CA VAL A 224 13.90 2.98 -18.02
C VAL A 224 14.50 1.60 -18.29
N LEU A 225 15.17 1.41 -19.42
CA LEU A 225 15.85 0.15 -19.74
C LEU A 225 16.94 -0.19 -18.72
N LYS A 226 17.72 0.80 -18.28
CA LYS A 226 18.72 0.61 -17.23
C LYS A 226 18.08 0.22 -15.89
N TYR A 227 16.95 0.85 -15.54
CA TYR A 227 16.19 0.48 -14.35
C TYR A 227 15.70 -0.97 -14.40
N LEU A 228 15.07 -1.40 -15.51
CA LEU A 228 14.63 -2.78 -15.68
C LEU A 228 15.78 -3.78 -15.56
N ALA A 229 16.95 -3.45 -16.12
CA ALA A 229 18.14 -4.28 -16.01
C ALA A 229 18.64 -4.40 -14.56
N LEU A 230 18.61 -3.31 -13.78
CA LEU A 230 18.96 -3.36 -12.35
C LEU A 230 17.94 -4.19 -11.55
N CYS A 231 16.63 -3.99 -11.79
CA CYS A 231 15.58 -4.77 -11.14
C CYS A 231 15.69 -6.28 -11.41
N SER A 232 16.18 -6.68 -12.58
CA SER A 232 16.37 -8.10 -12.94
C SER A 232 17.33 -8.87 -12.03
N GLN A 233 18.18 -8.14 -11.28
CA GLN A 233 19.16 -8.72 -10.37
C GLN A 233 18.52 -9.30 -9.10
N PHE A 234 17.40 -8.71 -8.65
CA PHE A 234 16.70 -9.14 -7.44
C PHE A 234 15.29 -9.68 -7.71
N TRP A 235 14.59 -9.20 -8.75
CA TRP A 235 13.23 -9.62 -9.05
C TRP A 235 13.19 -10.87 -9.96
N GLY A 236 13.50 -12.02 -9.35
CA GLY A 236 13.62 -13.30 -10.08
C GLY A 236 12.33 -13.77 -10.75
N SER A 237 11.18 -13.64 -10.08
CA SER A 237 9.86 -14.02 -10.61
C SER A 237 9.39 -13.11 -11.76
N GLY A 238 9.94 -11.89 -11.87
CA GLY A 238 9.59 -10.93 -12.91
C GLY A 238 10.45 -10.99 -14.17
N LYS A 239 11.47 -11.85 -14.25
CA LYS A 239 12.43 -11.85 -15.37
C LYS A 239 11.78 -11.94 -16.75
N ASP A 240 10.87 -12.89 -16.95
CA ASP A 240 10.16 -13.04 -18.22
C ASP A 240 9.36 -11.77 -18.60
N ARG A 241 8.82 -11.09 -17.60
CA ARG A 241 8.07 -9.85 -17.77
C ARG A 241 9.00 -8.68 -18.10
N LEU A 242 10.11 -8.54 -17.38
CA LEU A 242 11.15 -7.55 -17.68
C LEU A 242 11.67 -7.71 -19.11
N ASP A 243 11.96 -8.93 -19.55
CA ASP A 243 12.43 -9.22 -20.91
C ASP A 243 11.40 -8.84 -21.98
N GLN A 244 10.11 -9.07 -21.71
CA GLN A 244 9.03 -8.65 -22.61
C GLN A 244 8.94 -7.13 -22.69
N TRP A 245 8.99 -6.45 -21.55
CA TRP A 245 8.95 -4.98 -21.50
C TRP A 245 10.14 -4.34 -22.21
N THR A 246 11.36 -4.86 -21.99
CA THR A 246 12.57 -4.43 -22.71
C THR A 246 12.36 -4.53 -24.23
N LYS A 247 11.83 -5.66 -24.72
CA LYS A 247 11.57 -5.86 -26.16
C LYS A 247 10.53 -4.88 -26.73
N SER A 248 9.47 -4.59 -25.97
CA SER A 248 8.47 -3.60 -26.38
C SER A 248 9.09 -2.20 -26.46
N ILE A 249 9.83 -1.81 -25.43
CA ILE A 249 10.52 -0.51 -25.38
C ILE A 249 11.55 -0.38 -26.51
N ASP A 250 12.26 -1.46 -26.85
CA ASP A 250 13.19 -1.50 -27.99
C ASP A 250 12.50 -1.23 -29.33
N ARG A 251 11.23 -1.64 -29.47
CA ARG A 251 10.37 -1.38 -30.63
C ARG A 251 9.62 -0.06 -30.56
N GLU A 252 9.91 0.79 -29.57
CA GLU A 252 9.20 2.04 -29.31
C GLU A 252 7.71 1.83 -28.96
N GLU A 253 7.38 0.66 -28.42
CA GLU A 253 6.05 0.30 -27.95
C GLU A 253 5.97 0.49 -26.42
N MET A 254 4.85 1.02 -25.95
CA MET A 254 4.55 1.04 -24.52
C MET A 254 4.14 -0.37 -24.06
N PRO A 255 4.76 -0.92 -23.00
CA PRO A 255 4.26 -2.13 -22.37
C PRO A 255 2.79 -2.00 -21.95
N SER A 256 2.01 -3.03 -22.25
CA SER A 256 0.55 -3.06 -22.04
C SER A 256 0.13 -3.24 -20.58
N ASP A 257 1.01 -3.81 -19.77
CA ASP A 257 0.83 -4.06 -18.35
C ASP A 257 2.15 -3.72 -17.65
N TRP A 258 2.10 -2.93 -16.59
CA TRP A 258 3.27 -2.46 -15.83
C TRP A 258 3.34 -3.08 -14.43
N GLY A 259 2.52 -4.10 -14.15
CA GLY A 259 2.31 -4.62 -12.79
C GLY A 259 1.20 -3.89 -12.08
#